data_AF-A0A3D3PWA4-F1
#
_entry.id   AF-A0A3D3PWA4-F1
#
_cell.length_a   1.000
_cell.length_b   1.000
_cell.length_c   1.000
_cell.angle_alpha   90.00
_cell.angle_beta   90.00
_cell.angle_gamma   90.00
#
_symmetry.space_group_name_H-M   'P 1'
#
loop_
_entity.id
_entity.type
_entity.pdbx_description
1 polymer ?
#
loop_
_entity_poly.entity_id
_entity_poly.type
_entity_poly.pdbx_seq_one_letter_code
_entity_poly.pdbx_strand_id
1 'polypeptide(L)'
;MDKIPPVTDHALLDAAIDAARALGVAVQIVQREPQLGPTRADALVRITHGGQEVLYAVEVRRALRPATLGAALHQLERLGQQAMLVTDYVTPELADELKTRRIAFLDTAGNAYFEQPTLLIWIKGQKPAAKPATPTLGRAFQPTGLQVLFALLCKPQAVNRPYRELAEMAGVAHGTVGWVIPDLQQLGYVRDLKGKRGTRRLFELDRLLDQWVDTYARVLRPRTLLGRYYVPTLEGWKDWPLAEHGALWGGEPAAAM
;
A
#
# COMPACT_ATOMS: atom_id res chain seq x y z
N MET A 1 -3.23 24.58 -18.90
CA MET A 1 -2.39 24.60 -17.68
C MET A 1 -2.35 23.18 -17.16
N ASP A 2 -1.25 22.51 -17.48
CA ASP A 2 -1.02 21.09 -17.29
C ASP A 2 -1.02 20.73 -15.81
N LYS A 3 -2.04 19.98 -15.41
CA LYS A 3 -2.00 19.21 -14.17
C LYS A 3 -1.09 18.02 -14.44
N ILE A 4 0.05 17.96 -13.75
CA ILE A 4 0.83 16.72 -13.66
C ILE A 4 -0.11 15.67 -13.05
N PRO A 5 -0.48 14.60 -13.79
CA PRO A 5 -1.39 13.59 -13.25
C PRO A 5 -0.68 12.80 -12.15
N PRO A 6 -1.41 12.33 -11.12
CA PRO A 6 -0.90 11.28 -10.25
C PRO A 6 -0.54 10.08 -11.14
N VAL A 7 0.66 9.52 -10.96
CA VAL A 7 1.14 8.33 -11.69
C VAL A 7 0.07 7.24 -11.54
N THR A 8 -0.70 6.96 -12.58
CA THR A 8 -1.79 5.97 -12.63
C THR A 8 -1.25 4.55 -12.61
N ASP A 9 -2.08 3.52 -12.35
CA ASP A 9 -1.67 2.10 -12.43
C ASP A 9 -1.09 1.74 -13.80
N HIS A 10 -1.55 2.43 -14.83
CA HIS A 10 -0.93 2.47 -16.15
C HIS A 10 0.55 2.85 -16.15
N ALA A 11 0.92 3.94 -15.47
CA ALA A 11 2.31 4.38 -15.43
C ALA A 11 3.19 3.45 -14.58
N LEU A 12 2.62 2.75 -13.60
CA LEU A 12 3.31 1.67 -12.88
C LEU A 12 3.60 0.48 -13.81
N LEU A 13 2.59 0.05 -14.59
CA LEU A 13 2.75 -1.00 -15.59
C LEU A 13 3.81 -0.64 -16.63
N ASP A 14 3.75 0.58 -17.17
CA ASP A 14 4.72 1.06 -18.16
C ASP A 14 6.15 1.06 -17.59
N ALA A 15 6.33 1.54 -16.35
CA ALA A 15 7.64 1.54 -15.68
C ALA A 15 8.20 0.12 -15.45
N ALA A 16 7.36 -0.83 -15.04
CA ALA A 16 7.78 -2.22 -14.86
C ALA A 16 8.15 -2.90 -16.19
N ILE A 17 7.41 -2.61 -17.26
CA ILE A 17 7.71 -3.11 -18.61
C ILE A 17 9.02 -2.52 -19.12
N ASP A 18 9.27 -1.23 -18.92
CA ASP A 18 10.51 -0.58 -19.33
C ASP A 18 11.71 -1.13 -18.55
N ALA A 19 11.56 -1.39 -17.25
CA ALA A 19 12.57 -2.07 -16.44
C ALA A 19 12.88 -3.48 -16.97
N ALA A 20 11.85 -4.26 -17.33
CA ALA A 20 12.02 -5.59 -17.90
C ALA A 20 12.72 -5.55 -19.28
N ARG A 21 12.35 -4.58 -20.12
CA ARG A 21 12.98 -4.37 -21.44
C ARG A 21 14.45 -3.98 -21.34
N ALA A 22 14.80 -3.14 -20.38
CA ALA A 22 16.20 -2.77 -20.11
C ALA A 22 17.07 -3.98 -19.73
N LEU A 23 16.44 -5.05 -19.20
CA LEU A 23 17.08 -6.32 -18.86
C LEU A 23 17.02 -7.35 -20.01
N GLY A 24 16.57 -6.94 -21.20
CA GLY A 24 16.50 -7.79 -22.39
C GLY A 24 15.24 -8.64 -22.50
N VAL A 25 14.23 -8.44 -21.64
CA VAL A 25 12.95 -9.14 -21.73
C VAL A 25 12.03 -8.42 -22.72
N ALA A 26 11.70 -9.06 -23.84
CA ALA A 26 10.78 -8.46 -24.82
C ALA A 26 9.33 -8.58 -24.33
N VAL A 27 8.84 -7.52 -23.70
CA VAL A 27 7.46 -7.41 -23.20
C VAL A 27 6.69 -6.33 -23.96
N GLN A 28 5.44 -6.59 -24.32
CA GLN A 28 4.55 -5.66 -25.03
C GLN A 28 3.15 -5.68 -24.42
N ILE A 29 2.53 -4.51 -24.26
CA ILE A 29 1.11 -4.43 -23.88
C ILE A 29 0.29 -4.71 -25.13
N VAL A 30 -0.54 -5.75 -25.09
CA VAL A 30 -1.46 -6.11 -26.17
C VAL A 30 -2.78 -5.35 -26.00
N GLN A 31 -3.29 -5.31 -24.77
CA GLN A 31 -4.55 -4.66 -24.45
C GLN A 31 -4.52 -4.15 -23.02
N ARG A 32 -5.17 -3.00 -22.77
CA ARG A 32 -5.42 -2.49 -21.42
C ARG A 32 -6.85 -2.81 -21.02
N GLU A 33 -7.02 -3.13 -19.73
CA GLU A 33 -8.29 -3.46 -19.11
C GLU A 33 -9.14 -4.53 -19.83
N PRO A 34 -8.55 -5.66 -20.29
CA PRO A 34 -9.29 -6.69 -21.00
C PRO A 34 -10.31 -7.38 -20.09
N GLN A 35 -11.45 -7.74 -20.68
CA GLN A 35 -12.42 -8.65 -20.06
C GLN A 35 -12.06 -10.09 -20.44
N LEU A 36 -11.64 -10.90 -19.47
CA LEU A 36 -11.25 -12.30 -19.65
C LEU A 36 -12.30 -13.20 -18.99
N GLY A 37 -13.36 -13.52 -19.74
CA GLY A 37 -14.52 -14.23 -19.21
C GLY A 37 -15.20 -13.42 -18.09
N PRO A 38 -15.38 -13.97 -16.88
CA PRO A 38 -16.01 -13.25 -15.76
C PRO A 38 -15.06 -12.30 -15.01
N THR A 39 -13.77 -12.29 -15.32
CA THR A 39 -12.76 -11.52 -14.58
C THR A 39 -12.19 -10.42 -15.48
N ARG A 40 -12.02 -9.21 -14.95
CA ARG A 40 -11.32 -8.10 -15.60
C ARG A 40 -9.87 -8.07 -15.13
N ALA A 41 -8.93 -8.00 -16.06
CA ALA A 41 -7.52 -7.76 -15.75
C ALA A 41 -7.17 -6.30 -16.01
N ASP A 42 -6.05 -5.81 -15.46
CA ASP A 42 -5.58 -4.44 -15.72
C ASP A 42 -4.90 -4.31 -17.09
N ALA A 43 -4.27 -5.38 -17.56
CA ALA A 43 -3.73 -5.47 -18.90
C ALA A 43 -3.57 -6.93 -19.38
N LEU A 44 -3.39 -7.08 -20.69
CA LEU A 44 -2.86 -8.29 -21.31
C LEU A 44 -1.48 -7.94 -21.89
N VAL A 45 -0.44 -8.64 -21.44
CA VAL A 45 0.92 -8.44 -21.94
C VAL A 45 1.41 -9.67 -22.69
N ARG A 46 2.18 -9.45 -23.75
CA ARG A 46 2.88 -10.47 -24.50
C ARG A 46 4.34 -10.45 -24.12
N ILE A 47 4.88 -11.62 -23.81
CA ILE A 47 6.31 -11.82 -23.62
C ILE A 47 6.82 -12.70 -24.75
N THR A 48 7.87 -12.24 -25.42
CA THR A 48 8.48 -12.94 -26.56
C THR A 48 9.92 -13.33 -26.23
N HIS A 49 10.28 -14.59 -26.49
CA HIS A 49 11.66 -15.06 -26.33
C HIS A 49 11.89 -16.30 -27.18
N GLY A 50 13.00 -16.34 -27.93
CA GLY A 50 13.36 -17.50 -28.75
C GLY A 50 12.30 -17.89 -29.80
N GLY A 51 11.53 -16.92 -30.30
CA GLY A 51 10.43 -17.15 -31.24
C GLY A 51 9.14 -17.70 -30.63
N GLN A 52 9.09 -17.91 -29.32
CA GLN A 52 7.87 -18.23 -28.58
C GLN A 52 7.22 -16.96 -28.06
N GLU A 53 5.89 -16.92 -28.06
CA GLU A 53 5.08 -15.82 -27.51
C GLU A 53 4.12 -16.37 -26.47
N VAL A 54 4.07 -15.71 -25.31
CA VAL A 54 3.16 -16.07 -24.23
C VAL A 54 2.41 -14.84 -23.75
N LEU A 55 1.10 -14.99 -23.56
CA LEU A 55 0.22 -13.93 -23.07
C LEU A 55 0.00 -14.06 -21.57
N TYR A 56 0.17 -12.98 -20.83
CA TYR A 56 -0.13 -12.91 -19.41
C TYR A 56 -1.25 -11.90 -19.12
N ALA A 57 -2.23 -12.32 -18.36
CA ALA A 57 -3.21 -11.43 -17.75
C ALA A 57 -2.56 -10.73 -16.54
N VAL A 58 -2.50 -9.41 -16.56
CA VAL A 58 -1.78 -8.62 -15.56
C VAL A 58 -2.75 -8.07 -14.53
N GLU A 59 -2.38 -8.26 -13.26
CA GLU A 59 -2.94 -7.54 -12.13
C GLU A 59 -1.89 -6.56 -11.59
N VAL A 60 -2.22 -5.27 -11.59
CA VAL A 60 -1.36 -4.20 -11.07
C VAL A 60 -1.72 -3.95 -9.62
N ARG A 61 -0.72 -3.97 -8.73
CA ARG A 61 -0.89 -3.64 -7.32
C ARG A 61 0.23 -2.73 -6.85
N ARG A 62 -0.14 -1.64 -6.20
CA ARG A 62 0.83 -0.74 -5.56
C ARG A 62 1.12 -1.19 -4.14
N ALA A 63 2.38 -1.00 -3.73
CA ALA A 63 2.81 -1.21 -2.36
C ALA A 63 2.31 -2.55 -1.80
N LEU A 64 2.63 -3.64 -2.51
CA LEU A 64 2.23 -4.98 -2.11
C LEU A 64 2.78 -5.26 -0.71
N ARG A 65 1.88 -5.51 0.24
CA ARG A 65 2.22 -5.77 1.65
C ARG A 65 1.78 -7.18 2.02
N PRO A 66 2.36 -7.80 3.05
CA PRO A 66 1.90 -9.10 3.53
C PRO A 66 0.39 -9.15 3.81
N ALA A 67 -0.20 -8.04 4.29
CA ALA A 67 -1.64 -7.94 4.58
C ALA A 67 -2.52 -7.84 3.31
N THR A 68 -2.00 -7.35 2.20
CA THR A 68 -2.75 -7.21 0.93
C THR A 68 -2.41 -8.30 -0.08
N LEU A 69 -1.35 -9.08 0.19
CA LEU A 69 -0.91 -10.19 -0.65
C LEU A 69 -2.03 -11.21 -0.86
N GLY A 70 -2.76 -11.61 0.19
CA GLY A 70 -3.84 -12.59 0.08
C GLY A 70 -4.93 -12.21 -0.94
N ALA A 71 -5.37 -10.94 -0.93
CA ALA A 71 -6.34 -10.43 -1.89
C ALA A 71 -5.78 -10.39 -3.32
N ALA A 72 -4.51 -10.02 -3.49
CA ALA A 72 -3.84 -10.04 -4.78
C ALA A 72 -3.70 -11.48 -5.34
N LEU A 73 -3.33 -12.44 -4.49
CA LEU A 73 -3.23 -13.84 -4.85
C LEU A 73 -4.57 -14.42 -5.30
N HIS A 74 -5.64 -14.16 -4.56
CA HIS A 74 -6.98 -14.60 -4.93
C HIS A 74 -7.43 -14.01 -6.29
N GLN A 75 -7.06 -12.77 -6.59
CA GLN A 75 -7.36 -12.16 -7.87
C GLN A 75 -6.55 -12.78 -9.02
N LEU A 76 -5.27 -13.09 -8.79
CA LEU A 76 -4.43 -13.79 -9.77
C LEU A 76 -4.97 -15.20 -10.06
N GLU A 77 -5.43 -15.93 -9.05
CA GLU A 77 -6.09 -17.24 -9.23
C GLU A 77 -7.30 -17.16 -10.16
N ARG A 78 -8.10 -16.08 -10.04
CA ARG A 78 -9.26 -15.83 -10.91
C ARG A 78 -8.89 -15.46 -12.35
N LEU A 79 -7.68 -14.93 -12.58
CA LEU A 79 -7.13 -14.68 -13.90
C LEU A 79 -6.57 -15.95 -14.56
N GLY A 80 -6.34 -17.00 -13.76
CA GLY A 80 -5.95 -18.33 -14.22
C GLY A 80 -4.44 -18.57 -14.23
N GLN A 81 -4.02 -19.67 -14.86
CA GLN A 81 -2.63 -20.16 -14.83
C GLN A 81 -1.60 -19.18 -15.42
N GLN A 82 -2.05 -18.26 -16.28
CA GLN A 82 -1.20 -17.31 -16.98
C GLN A 82 -1.39 -15.88 -16.44
N ALA A 83 -1.53 -15.75 -15.12
CA ALA A 83 -1.62 -14.48 -14.43
C ALA A 83 -0.23 -13.95 -14.05
N MET A 84 -0.07 -12.63 -14.09
CA MET A 84 1.16 -11.94 -13.72
C MET A 84 0.87 -10.76 -12.80
N LEU A 85 1.60 -10.69 -11.69
CA LEU A 85 1.57 -9.56 -10.77
C LEU A 85 2.53 -8.46 -11.21
N VAL A 86 2.06 -7.22 -11.30
CA VAL A 86 2.93 -6.06 -11.51
C VAL A 86 2.85 -5.13 -10.30
N THR A 87 3.99 -4.81 -9.69
CA THR A 87 4.04 -3.96 -8.49
C THR A 87 5.18 -2.95 -8.52
N ASP A 88 5.17 -2.00 -7.60
CA ASP A 88 6.24 -1.02 -7.44
C ASP A 88 7.57 -1.68 -7.06
N TYR A 89 7.57 -2.58 -6.08
CA TYR A 89 8.76 -3.32 -5.68
C TYR A 89 8.43 -4.66 -5.02
N VAL A 90 9.16 -5.71 -5.40
CA VAL A 90 9.11 -7.03 -4.76
C VAL A 90 10.35 -7.22 -3.90
N THR A 91 10.17 -7.40 -2.59
CA THR A 91 11.31 -7.68 -1.69
C THR A 91 11.90 -9.07 -1.97
N PRO A 92 13.16 -9.33 -1.58
CA PRO A 92 13.78 -10.65 -1.75
C PRO A 92 12.94 -11.81 -1.17
N GLU A 93 12.34 -11.62 -0.01
CA GLU A 93 11.55 -12.64 0.68
C GLU A 93 10.23 -12.91 -0.05
N LEU A 94 9.56 -11.84 -0.51
CA LEU A 94 8.33 -11.95 -1.29
C LEU A 94 8.60 -12.58 -2.67
N ALA A 95 9.74 -12.27 -3.29
CA ALA A 95 10.13 -12.89 -4.56
C ALA A 95 10.24 -14.41 -4.41
N ASP A 96 10.86 -14.90 -3.32
CA ASP A 96 10.96 -16.33 -3.05
C ASP A 96 9.57 -16.95 -2.86
N GLU A 97 8.70 -16.29 -2.09
CA GLU A 97 7.35 -16.76 -1.85
C GLU A 97 6.53 -16.87 -3.16
N LEU A 98 6.57 -15.84 -4.01
CA LEU A 98 5.89 -15.83 -5.30
C LEU A 98 6.44 -16.92 -6.23
N LYS A 99 7.77 -17.12 -6.24
CA LYS A 99 8.42 -18.18 -7.01
C LYS A 99 8.03 -19.58 -6.53
N THR A 100 8.00 -19.83 -5.22
CA THR A 100 7.55 -21.12 -4.66
C THR A 100 6.13 -21.45 -5.08
N ARG A 101 5.27 -20.44 -5.18
CA ARG A 101 3.89 -20.56 -5.66
C ARG A 101 3.76 -20.56 -7.19
N ARG A 102 4.87 -20.40 -7.92
CA ARG A 102 4.93 -20.27 -9.39
C ARG A 102 4.08 -19.11 -9.94
N ILE A 103 4.04 -17.99 -9.23
CA ILE A 103 3.28 -16.81 -9.62
C ILE A 103 4.21 -15.83 -10.34
N ALA A 104 3.94 -15.59 -11.62
CA ALA A 104 4.73 -14.67 -12.41
C ALA A 104 4.62 -13.23 -11.86
N PHE A 105 5.73 -12.49 -11.84
CA PHE A 105 5.73 -11.09 -11.44
C PHE A 105 6.77 -10.24 -12.19
N LEU A 106 6.51 -8.94 -12.22
CA LEU A 106 7.45 -7.89 -12.62
C LEU A 106 7.35 -6.69 -11.66
N ASP A 107 8.46 -6.03 -11.39
CA ASP A 107 8.47 -4.77 -10.65
C ASP A 107 9.24 -3.65 -11.35
N THR A 108 9.14 -2.43 -10.81
CA THR A 108 9.80 -1.25 -11.39
C THR A 108 11.31 -1.20 -11.14
N ALA A 109 11.84 -2.02 -10.24
CA ALA A 109 13.27 -2.16 -10.00
C ALA A 109 13.92 -3.16 -10.98
N GLY A 110 13.11 -3.93 -11.72
CA GLY A 110 13.57 -4.98 -12.62
C GLY A 110 13.69 -6.35 -11.95
N ASN A 111 13.12 -6.56 -10.76
CA ASN A 111 12.91 -7.91 -10.26
C ASN A 111 11.79 -8.56 -11.07
N ALA A 112 12.00 -9.83 -11.41
CA ALA A 112 11.12 -10.54 -12.31
C ALA A 112 11.15 -12.04 -12.02
N TYR A 113 9.99 -12.67 -12.11
CA TYR A 113 9.88 -14.12 -12.22
C TYR A 113 8.82 -14.47 -13.24
N PHE A 114 9.14 -15.37 -14.16
CA PHE A 114 8.13 -16.17 -14.83
C PHE A 114 8.81 -17.41 -15.40
N GLU A 115 8.05 -18.49 -15.50
CA GLU A 115 8.54 -19.80 -15.91
C GLU A 115 7.59 -20.39 -16.94
N GLN A 116 8.16 -20.92 -18.01
CA GLN A 116 7.52 -21.61 -19.12
C GLN A 116 8.38 -22.84 -19.47
N PRO A 117 7.84 -23.85 -20.17
CA PRO A 117 8.54 -25.11 -20.41
C PRO A 117 9.98 -24.98 -20.97
N THR A 118 10.26 -23.93 -21.73
CA THR A 118 11.58 -23.67 -22.34
C THR A 118 12.24 -22.37 -21.89
N LEU A 119 11.66 -21.66 -20.90
CA LEU A 119 12.14 -20.34 -20.48
C LEU A 119 11.89 -20.12 -18.98
N LEU A 120 12.96 -19.82 -18.26
CA LEU A 120 12.90 -19.33 -16.89
C LEU A 120 13.55 -17.95 -16.82
N ILE A 121 12.78 -16.96 -16.38
CA ILE A 121 13.31 -15.67 -15.96
C ILE A 121 13.22 -15.60 -14.44
N TRP A 122 14.37 -15.34 -13.81
CA TRP A 122 14.47 -15.18 -12.36
C TRP A 122 15.50 -14.11 -12.03
N ILE A 123 15.01 -12.93 -11.66
CA ILE A 123 15.80 -11.76 -11.32
C ILE A 123 15.33 -11.28 -9.94
N LYS A 124 16.26 -11.25 -9.00
CA LYS A 124 15.99 -10.94 -7.59
C LYS A 124 17.11 -10.06 -7.02
N GLY A 125 16.73 -9.14 -6.13
CA GLY A 125 17.67 -8.32 -5.38
C GLY A 125 18.04 -7.00 -6.06
N GLN A 126 17.39 -6.66 -7.18
CA GLN A 126 17.47 -5.31 -7.74
C GLN A 126 16.83 -4.35 -6.75
N LYS A 127 17.57 -3.32 -6.37
CA LYS A 127 17.07 -2.30 -5.45
C LYS A 127 16.29 -1.27 -6.27
N PRO A 128 15.16 -0.74 -5.77
CA PRO A 128 14.50 0.39 -6.40
C PRO A 128 15.53 1.49 -6.60
N ALA A 129 15.49 2.15 -7.76
CA ALA A 129 16.23 3.39 -7.95
C ALA A 129 15.94 4.27 -6.74
N ALA A 130 16.99 4.78 -6.09
CA ALA A 130 16.84 5.56 -4.88
C ALA A 130 15.80 6.65 -5.15
N LYS A 131 14.61 6.51 -4.55
CA LYS A 131 13.62 7.59 -4.59
C LYS A 131 14.39 8.84 -4.14
N PRO A 132 14.29 9.98 -4.86
CA PRO A 132 14.89 11.22 -4.39
C PRO A 132 14.52 11.34 -2.91
N ALA A 133 15.55 11.40 -2.06
CA ALA A 133 15.50 11.09 -0.64
C ALA A 133 14.11 11.42 -0.09
N THR A 134 13.33 10.39 0.24
CA THR A 134 12.04 10.61 0.92
C THR A 134 12.37 11.54 2.07
N PRO A 135 11.77 12.76 2.13
CA PRO A 135 12.07 13.68 3.22
C PRO A 135 11.88 12.87 4.49
N THR A 136 12.91 12.87 5.34
CA THR A 136 12.94 12.16 6.62
C THR A 136 11.56 12.31 7.22
N LEU A 137 10.81 11.20 7.32
CA LEU A 137 9.44 11.21 7.83
C LEU A 137 9.47 12.04 9.10
N GLY A 138 8.84 13.20 9.06
CA GLY A 138 8.92 14.16 10.15
C GLY A 138 8.42 13.52 11.45
N ARG A 139 8.71 14.17 12.58
CA ARG A 139 8.43 13.60 13.90
C ARG A 139 6.95 13.22 14.07
N ALA A 140 6.04 13.87 13.33
CA ALA A 140 4.60 13.56 13.22
C ALA A 140 4.31 12.08 12.88
N PHE A 141 5.24 11.37 12.25
CA PHE A 141 5.09 9.97 11.88
C PHE A 141 5.69 8.99 12.92
N GLN A 142 6.03 9.46 14.12
CA GLN A 142 6.34 8.63 15.29
C GLN A 142 5.05 8.12 15.99
N PRO A 143 5.09 7.11 16.88
CA PRO A 143 3.88 6.47 17.43
C PRO A 143 2.80 7.44 17.96
N THR A 144 3.18 8.40 18.83
CA THR A 144 2.24 9.37 19.39
C THR A 144 1.80 10.41 18.37
N GLY A 145 2.63 10.71 17.38
CA GLY A 145 2.27 11.56 16.25
C GLY A 145 1.22 10.90 15.37
N LEU A 146 1.36 9.60 15.07
CA LEU A 146 0.39 8.82 14.32
C LEU A 146 -0.99 8.79 14.99
N GLN A 147 -1.07 8.77 16.32
CA GLN A 147 -2.34 8.88 17.04
C GLN A 147 -3.02 10.25 16.80
N VAL A 148 -2.25 11.34 16.81
CA VAL A 148 -2.77 12.68 16.48
C VAL A 148 -3.20 12.77 15.02
N LEU A 149 -2.40 12.23 14.09
CA LEU A 149 -2.76 12.18 12.67
C LEU A 149 -4.04 11.41 12.43
N PHE A 150 -4.23 10.28 13.11
CA PHE A 150 -5.46 9.49 13.01
C PHE A 150 -6.68 10.31 13.43
N ALA A 151 -6.62 11.00 14.58
CA ALA A 151 -7.70 11.87 15.03
C ALA A 151 -8.02 12.99 14.01
N LEU A 152 -6.99 13.57 13.37
CA LEU A 152 -7.15 14.57 12.32
C LEU A 152 -7.69 13.98 11.01
N LEU A 153 -7.27 12.78 10.60
CA LEU A 153 -7.80 12.10 9.41
C LEU A 153 -9.28 11.75 9.58
N CYS A 154 -9.69 11.31 10.77
CA CYS A 154 -11.10 11.07 11.09
C CYS A 154 -11.93 12.36 11.15
N LYS A 155 -11.34 13.47 11.63
CA LYS A 155 -12.01 14.77 11.77
C LYS A 155 -11.10 15.92 11.29
N PRO A 156 -10.97 16.17 9.98
CA PRO A 156 -10.01 17.16 9.44
C PRO A 156 -10.19 18.58 9.98
N GLN A 157 -11.43 18.99 10.29
CA GLN A 157 -11.72 20.31 10.85
C GLN A 157 -11.14 20.50 12.27
N ALA A 158 -10.82 19.40 12.98
CA ALA A 158 -10.26 19.45 14.33
C ALA A 158 -8.88 20.11 14.39
N VAL A 159 -8.18 20.25 13.26
CA VAL A 159 -6.86 20.95 13.19
C VAL A 159 -6.88 22.36 13.79
N ASN A 160 -8.05 23.00 13.84
CA ASN A 160 -8.23 24.33 14.42
C ASN A 160 -8.54 24.34 15.92
N ARG A 161 -8.79 23.18 16.53
CA ARG A 161 -9.06 23.05 17.96
C ARG A 161 -7.83 23.38 18.81
N PRO A 162 -8.02 23.74 20.09
CA PRO A 162 -6.94 23.85 21.05
C PRO A 162 -6.09 22.58 21.12
N TYR A 163 -4.79 22.73 21.36
CA TYR A 163 -3.87 21.59 21.42
C TYR A 163 -4.22 20.61 22.54
N ARG A 164 -4.84 21.10 23.62
CA ARG A 164 -5.34 20.25 24.70
C ARG A 164 -6.47 19.34 24.21
N GLU A 165 -7.46 19.88 23.51
CA GLU A 165 -8.55 19.07 22.94
C GLU A 165 -8.02 18.07 21.91
N LEU A 166 -7.06 18.46 21.07
CA LEU A 166 -6.41 17.55 20.12
C LEU A 166 -5.70 16.40 20.83
N ALA A 167 -5.02 16.69 21.94
CA ALA A 167 -4.32 15.69 22.73
C ALA A 167 -5.30 14.71 23.40
N GLU A 168 -6.39 15.22 23.97
CA GLU A 168 -7.48 14.42 24.55
C GLU A 168 -8.14 13.54 23.49
N MET A 169 -8.47 14.09 22.32
CA MET A 169 -9.05 13.33 21.19
C MET A 169 -8.13 12.20 20.70
N ALA A 170 -6.82 12.41 20.72
CA ALA A 170 -5.82 11.45 20.26
C ALA A 170 -5.31 10.49 21.35
N GLY A 171 -5.67 10.72 22.63
CA GLY A 171 -5.17 9.93 23.75
C GLY A 171 -3.67 10.08 23.99
N VAL A 172 -3.11 11.27 23.80
CA VAL A 172 -1.66 11.55 23.94
C VAL A 172 -1.37 12.67 24.94
N ALA A 173 -0.11 12.76 25.37
CA ALA A 173 0.34 13.91 26.15
C ALA A 173 0.22 15.23 25.36
N HIS A 174 -0.13 16.33 26.03
CA HIS A 174 -0.32 17.65 25.41
C HIS A 174 0.88 18.11 24.55
N GLY A 175 2.11 17.85 25.02
CA GLY A 175 3.34 18.21 24.32
C GLY A 175 3.49 17.55 22.95
N THR A 176 2.82 16.41 22.70
CA THR A 176 2.81 15.72 21.40
C THR A 176 2.27 16.62 20.29
N VAL A 177 1.11 17.23 20.51
CA VAL A 177 0.47 18.11 19.51
C VAL A 177 1.36 19.32 19.21
N GLY A 178 2.14 19.76 20.21
CA GLY A 178 3.12 20.84 20.12
C GLY A 178 4.14 20.70 18.99
N TRP A 179 4.61 19.48 18.74
CA TRP A 179 5.55 19.21 17.64
C TRP A 179 4.90 18.54 16.43
N VAL A 180 3.74 17.88 16.55
CA VAL A 180 3.04 17.28 15.41
C VAL A 180 2.55 18.34 14.42
N ILE A 181 1.89 19.39 14.90
CA ILE A 181 1.30 20.39 14.01
C ILE A 181 2.37 21.15 13.20
N PRO A 182 3.47 21.67 13.81
CA PRO A 182 4.54 22.31 13.05
C PRO A 182 5.20 21.38 12.04
N ASP A 183 5.39 20.11 12.39
CA ASP A 183 5.99 19.12 11.50
C ASP A 183 5.09 18.81 10.29
N LEU A 184 3.78 18.69 10.50
CA LEU A 184 2.80 18.61 9.40
C LEU A 184 2.77 19.87 8.53
N GLN A 185 3.00 21.05 9.10
CA GLN A 185 3.13 22.30 8.33
C GLN A 185 4.41 22.30 7.47
N GLN A 186 5.54 21.90 8.06
CA GLN A 186 6.82 21.78 7.36
C GLN A 186 6.75 20.78 6.20
N LEU A 187 6.04 19.66 6.40
CA LEU A 187 5.81 18.65 5.36
C LEU A 187 4.73 19.06 4.33
N GLY A 188 4.07 20.20 4.54
CA GLY A 188 3.08 20.75 3.61
C GLY A 188 1.67 20.14 3.73
N TYR A 189 1.43 19.26 4.71
CA TYR A 189 0.12 18.65 4.98
C TYR A 189 -0.84 19.57 5.71
N VAL A 190 -0.34 20.59 6.41
CA VAL A 190 -1.16 21.62 7.06
C VAL A 190 -0.71 22.99 6.58
N ARG A 191 -1.66 23.86 6.20
CA ARG A 191 -1.38 25.26 5.88
C ARG A 191 -2.40 26.20 6.49
N ASP A 192 -1.95 27.40 6.84
CA ASP A 192 -2.83 28.50 7.24
C ASP A 192 -3.37 29.20 6.00
N LEU A 193 -4.70 29.36 5.92
CA LEU A 193 -5.33 30.01 4.77
C LEU A 193 -5.16 31.54 4.77
N LYS A 194 -4.88 32.15 5.95
CA LYS A 194 -4.77 33.62 6.10
C LYS A 194 -3.74 34.07 7.15
N GLY A 195 -2.81 33.20 7.56
CA GLY A 195 -1.86 33.48 8.64
C GLY A 195 -2.50 33.76 10.01
N LYS A 196 -3.80 33.51 10.17
CA LYS A 196 -4.55 33.72 11.41
C LYS A 196 -4.77 32.40 12.13
N ARG A 197 -4.62 32.41 13.45
CA ARG A 197 -4.94 31.27 14.33
C ARG A 197 -6.39 30.84 14.10
N GLY A 198 -6.61 29.53 13.89
CA GLY A 198 -7.94 28.98 13.59
C GLY A 198 -8.29 28.93 12.10
N THR A 199 -7.35 29.20 11.18
CA THR A 199 -7.55 29.09 9.73
C THR A 199 -6.77 27.95 9.07
N ARG A 200 -6.28 26.99 9.87
CA ARG A 200 -5.51 25.83 9.40
C ARG A 200 -6.41 24.90 8.61
N ARG A 201 -5.88 24.31 7.54
CA ARG A 201 -6.50 23.20 6.82
C ARG A 201 -5.49 22.12 6.49
N LEU A 202 -5.99 20.88 6.44
CA LEU A 202 -5.25 19.73 5.92
C LEU A 202 -5.28 19.76 4.38
N PHE A 203 -4.17 19.37 3.78
CA PHE A 203 -3.96 19.23 2.34
C PHE A 203 -3.39 17.85 2.04
N GLU A 204 -3.49 17.42 0.78
CA GLU A 204 -2.96 16.13 0.31
C GLU A 204 -3.48 14.95 1.17
N LEU A 205 -4.78 14.95 1.52
CA LEU A 205 -5.34 13.98 2.47
C LEU A 205 -5.12 12.54 2.04
N ASP A 206 -5.26 12.23 0.75
CA ASP A 206 -5.02 10.87 0.23
C ASP A 206 -3.58 10.44 0.45
N ARG A 207 -2.62 11.32 0.12
CA ARG A 207 -1.19 11.08 0.35
C ARG A 207 -0.86 10.96 1.85
N LEU A 208 -1.47 11.81 2.68
CA LEU A 208 -1.31 11.75 4.13
C LEU A 208 -1.85 10.44 4.70
N LEU A 209 -3.00 9.98 4.20
CA LEU A 209 -3.62 8.73 4.58
C LEU A 209 -2.75 7.54 4.17
N ASP A 210 -2.28 7.49 2.93
CA ASP A 210 -1.38 6.45 2.44
C ASP A 210 -0.11 6.34 3.29
N GLN A 211 0.49 7.48 3.60
CA GLN A 211 1.68 7.56 4.45
C GLN A 211 1.39 7.17 5.90
N TRP A 212 0.22 7.53 6.42
CA TRP A 212 -0.24 7.11 7.74
C TRP A 212 -0.44 5.60 7.81
N VAL A 213 -1.12 5.00 6.83
CA VAL A 213 -1.37 3.54 6.75
C VAL A 213 -0.05 2.76 6.67
N ASP A 214 0.89 3.26 5.87
CA ASP A 214 2.27 2.74 5.80
C ASP A 214 2.98 2.75 7.16
N THR A 215 3.02 3.91 7.80
CA THR A 215 3.80 4.09 9.01
C THR A 215 3.12 3.44 10.21
N TYR A 216 1.79 3.45 10.27
CA TYR A 216 1.00 2.75 11.28
C TYR A 216 1.37 1.26 11.34
N ALA A 217 1.37 0.59 10.18
CA ALA A 217 1.68 -0.84 10.11
C ALA A 217 3.10 -1.16 10.58
N ARG A 218 4.08 -0.29 10.27
CA ARG A 218 5.48 -0.45 10.66
C ARG A 218 5.77 -0.10 12.11
N VAL A 219 5.16 0.97 12.63
CA VAL A 219 5.64 1.66 13.83
C VAL A 219 4.65 1.55 14.99
N LEU A 220 3.36 1.77 14.74
CA LEU A 220 2.36 1.82 15.82
C LEU A 220 1.76 0.43 16.09
N ARG A 221 1.32 -0.28 15.04
CA ARG A 221 0.65 -1.59 15.15
C ARG A 221 1.45 -2.63 15.96
N PRO A 222 2.79 -2.78 15.79
CA PRO A 222 3.54 -3.75 16.59
C PRO A 222 3.58 -3.40 18.08
N ARG A 223 3.45 -2.12 18.43
CA ARG A 223 3.48 -1.63 19.81
C ARG A 223 2.13 -1.71 20.51
N THR A 224 1.04 -1.83 19.75
CA THR A 224 -0.32 -1.99 20.29
C THR A 224 -0.73 -3.46 20.44
N LEU A 225 0.14 -4.41 20.06
CA LEU A 225 -0.16 -5.83 20.18
C LEU A 225 0.00 -6.29 21.64
N LEU A 226 -1.11 -6.57 22.32
CA LEU A 226 -1.10 -7.10 23.70
C LEU A 226 -0.81 -8.60 23.73
N GLY A 227 -1.36 -9.35 22.78
CA GLY A 227 -1.22 -10.80 22.71
C GLY A 227 -1.83 -11.36 21.43
N ARG A 228 -1.46 -12.60 21.11
CA ARG A 228 -2.12 -13.39 20.07
C ARG A 228 -2.79 -14.56 20.73
N TYR A 229 -4.07 -14.74 20.45
CA TYR A 229 -4.89 -15.79 21.03
C TYR A 229 -5.34 -16.73 19.91
N TYR A 230 -5.39 -18.01 20.22
CA TYR A 230 -5.91 -19.04 19.32
C TYR A 230 -7.26 -19.51 19.86
N VAL A 231 -8.24 -19.59 18.97
CA VAL A 231 -9.53 -20.24 19.23
C VAL A 231 -9.70 -21.38 18.23
N PRO A 232 -10.11 -22.59 18.66
CA PRO A 232 -10.30 -23.72 17.76
C PRO A 232 -11.38 -23.49 16.69
N THR A 233 -12.39 -22.67 16.99
CA THR A 233 -13.44 -22.25 16.06
C THR A 233 -13.80 -20.78 16.32
N LEU A 234 -14.20 -20.06 15.26
CA LEU A 234 -14.75 -18.70 15.32
C LEU A 234 -16.28 -18.69 15.35
N GLU A 235 -16.95 -19.85 15.41
CA GLU A 235 -18.41 -19.89 15.56
C GLU A 235 -18.87 -19.11 16.79
N GLY A 236 -19.93 -18.32 16.64
CA GLY A 236 -20.47 -17.48 17.71
C GLY A 236 -19.65 -16.23 18.05
N TRP A 237 -18.63 -15.86 17.24
CA TRP A 237 -17.81 -14.64 17.49
C TRP A 237 -18.65 -13.36 17.64
N LYS A 238 -19.80 -13.28 16.95
CA LYS A 238 -20.71 -12.12 17.03
C LYS A 238 -21.33 -11.96 18.41
N ASP A 239 -21.48 -13.04 19.15
CA ASP A 239 -22.13 -13.09 20.45
C ASP A 239 -21.13 -12.98 21.61
N TRP A 240 -19.83 -12.84 21.31
CA TRP A 240 -18.82 -12.67 22.36
C TRP A 240 -19.04 -11.35 23.12
N PRO A 241 -18.97 -11.36 24.47
CA PRO A 241 -19.28 -10.21 25.30
C PRO A 241 -18.15 -9.17 25.32
N LEU A 242 -17.69 -8.72 24.16
CA LEU A 242 -16.57 -7.76 24.04
C LEU A 242 -16.85 -6.44 24.77
N ALA A 243 -18.10 -5.99 24.77
CA ALA A 243 -18.51 -4.74 25.42
C ALA A 243 -18.27 -4.77 26.93
N GLU A 244 -18.44 -5.93 27.59
CA GLU A 244 -18.16 -6.12 29.03
C GLU A 244 -16.68 -5.92 29.36
N HIS A 245 -15.81 -6.10 28.36
CA HIS A 245 -14.37 -5.93 28.47
C HIS A 245 -13.85 -4.63 27.86
N GLY A 246 -14.75 -3.72 27.43
CA GLY A 246 -14.37 -2.50 26.72
C GLY A 246 -13.62 -2.76 25.42
N ALA A 247 -13.83 -3.93 24.81
CA ALA A 247 -13.19 -4.36 23.58
C ALA A 247 -14.10 -4.11 22.37
N LEU A 248 -13.48 -3.91 21.21
CA LEU A 248 -14.16 -3.73 19.93
C LEU A 248 -13.52 -4.65 18.90
N TRP A 249 -14.35 -5.14 17.96
CA TRP A 249 -13.84 -5.83 16.79
C TRP A 249 -13.03 -4.87 15.91
N GLY A 250 -12.02 -5.40 15.23
CA GLY A 250 -11.28 -4.72 14.16
C GLY A 250 -11.19 -5.61 12.92
N GLY A 251 -10.69 -5.08 11.81
CA GLY A 251 -10.46 -5.84 10.58
C GLY A 251 -11.75 -6.39 9.94
N GLU A 252 -11.68 -7.60 9.39
CA GLU A 252 -12.81 -8.26 8.71
C GLU A 252 -14.04 -8.46 9.62
N PRO A 253 -13.92 -8.93 10.88
CA PRO A 253 -15.06 -9.00 11.80
C PRO A 253 -15.76 -7.65 11.97
N ALA A 254 -15.01 -6.55 12.13
CA ALA A 254 -15.60 -5.21 12.26
C ALA A 254 -16.27 -4.72 10.97
N ALA A 255 -15.75 -5.11 9.81
CA ALA A 255 -16.36 -4.78 8.52
C ALA A 255 -17.63 -5.60 8.23
N ALA A 256 -17.78 -6.75 8.90
CA ALA A 256 -18.93 -7.66 8.75
C ALA A 256 -20.02 -7.46 9.82
N MET A 257 -19.85 -6.50 10.74
CA MET A 257 -20.87 -6.07 11.70
C MET A 257 -21.86 -5.08 11.11
#